data_AF-A0A9X7CJJ6-F1
#
_entry.id   AF-A0A9X7CJJ6-F1
#
_cell.length_a   1.000
_cell.length_b   1.000
_cell.length_c   1.000
_cell.angle_alpha   90.00
_cell.angle_beta   90.00
_cell.angle_gamma   90.00
#
_symmetry.space_group_name_H-M   'P 1'
#
loop_
_entity.id
_entity.type
_entity.pdbx_description
1 polymer ?
#
loop_
_entity_poly.entity_id
_entity_poly.type
_entity_poly.pdbx_seq_one_letter_code
_entity_poly.pdbx_strand_id
1 'polypeptide(L)' 'MTHIVKVAAKTERVLFMADGEVVSEIQLGKFRNDDLKAREEKLLKWLAVLGF' A
#
# COMPACT_ATOMS: atom_id res chain seq x y z
N MET A 1 13.86 3.23 10.25
CA MET A 1 12.42 3.28 9.96
C MET A 1 12.28 3.48 8.46
N THR A 2 11.95 2.42 7.75
CA THR A 2 12.08 2.33 6.30
C THR A 2 10.99 3.12 5.60
N HIS A 3 11.35 3.84 4.53
CA HIS A 3 10.47 4.60 3.65
C HIS A 3 9.49 3.73 2.83
N ILE A 4 9.03 2.59 3.37
CA ILE A 4 8.34 1.51 2.64
C ILE A 4 7.06 2.01 1.97
N VAL A 5 6.32 2.93 2.60
CA VAL A 5 5.08 3.50 2.04
C VAL A 5 5.33 4.14 0.66
N LYS A 6 6.45 4.84 0.50
CA LYS A 6 6.79 5.55 -0.74
C LYS A 6 7.24 4.61 -1.85
N VAL A 7 7.80 3.45 -1.48
CA VAL A 7 8.18 2.38 -2.43
C VAL A 7 6.96 1.54 -2.79
N ALA A 8 6.11 1.21 -1.81
CA ALA A 8 4.86 0.48 -2.00
C ALA A 8 3.83 1.29 -2.83
N ALA A 9 3.80 2.62 -2.71
CA ALA A 9 2.96 3.47 -3.56
C ALA A 9 3.39 3.48 -5.04
N LYS A 10 4.65 3.12 -5.32
CA LYS A 10 5.21 3.00 -6.67
C LYS A 10 4.99 1.64 -7.31
N THR A 11 4.62 0.62 -6.55
CA THR A 11 4.32 -0.71 -7.08
C THR A 11 2.85 -0.81 -7.50
N GLU A 12 2.56 -1.70 -8.44
CA GLU A 12 1.19 -1.88 -8.97
C GLU A 12 0.30 -2.65 -8.00
N ARG A 13 0.91 -3.48 -7.13
CA ARG A 13 0.25 -4.28 -6.10
C ARG A 13 1.08 -4.26 -4.82
N VAL A 14 0.39 -4.25 -3.69
CA VAL A 14 0.99 -4.38 -2.35
C VAL A 14 0.28 -5.53 -1.64
N LEU A 15 1.04 -6.50 -1.14
CA LEU A 15 0.53 -7.59 -0.32
C LEU A 15 0.85 -7.29 1.14
N PHE A 16 -0.16 -7.39 1.99
CA PHE A 16 -0.01 -7.35 3.43
C PHE A 16 -0.08 -8.77 3.98
N MET A 17 1.04 -9.18 4.55
CA MET A 17 1.18 -10.47 5.21
C MET A 17 1.20 -10.24 6.72
N ALA A 18 0.40 -10.99 7.45
CA ALA A 18 0.47 -11.07 8.90
C ALA A 18 0.56 -12.54 9.29
N ASP A 19 1.41 -12.84 10.27
CA ASP A 19 1.62 -14.20 10.78
C ASP A 19 2.06 -15.25 9.73
N GLY A 20 2.66 -14.80 8.62
CA GLY A 20 3.08 -15.69 7.52
C GLY A 20 2.00 -15.98 6.47
N GLU A 21 0.79 -15.45 6.65
CA GLU A 21 -0.29 -15.56 5.67
C GLU A 21 -0.59 -14.20 5.01
N VAL A 22 -1.00 -14.23 3.75
CA VAL A 22 -1.47 -13.02 3.04
C VAL A 22 -2.86 -12.68 3.57
N VAL A 23 -2.91 -11.77 4.53
CA VAL A 23 -4.17 -11.32 5.13
C VAL A 23 -4.93 -10.41 4.18
N SER A 24 -4.23 -9.60 3.39
CA SER A 24 -4.88 -8.73 2.41
C SER A 24 -3.94 -8.29 1.30
N GLU A 25 -4.51 -7.89 0.19
CA GLU A 25 -3.79 -7.28 -0.92
C GLU A 25 -4.51 -6.03 -1.42
N ILE A 26 -3.75 -5.06 -1.91
CA ILE A 26 -4.28 -3.87 -2.54
C ILE A 26 -3.60 -3.68 -3.90
N GLN A 27 -4.41 -3.63 -4.96
CA GLN A 27 -3.97 -3.20 -6.28
C GLN A 27 -4.12 -1.69 -6.40
N LEU A 28 -2.97 -1.01 -6.54
CA LEU A 28 -2.92 0.42 -6.83
C LEU A 28 -3.00 0.68 -8.34
N GLY A 29 -2.73 -0.33 -9.17
CA GLY A 29 -2.76 -0.27 -10.64
C GLY A 29 -1.53 0.42 -11.22
N LYS A 30 -1.53 0.71 -12.54
CA LYS A 30 -0.42 1.38 -13.23
C LYS A 30 -0.04 2.71 -12.55
N PHE A 31 1.22 2.83 -12.16
CA PHE A 31 1.77 4.03 -11.55
C PHE A 31 1.54 5.27 -12.43
N ARG A 32 0.74 6.22 -11.93
CA ARG A 32 0.59 7.57 -12.49
C ARG A 32 1.13 8.55 -11.46
N ASN A 33 2.11 9.35 -11.88
CA ASN A 33 2.85 10.25 -11.01
C ASN A 33 1.95 11.36 -10.40
N ASP A 34 0.82 11.65 -11.06
CA ASP A 34 -0.19 12.61 -10.61
C ASP A 34 -0.98 12.14 -9.37
N ASP A 35 -1.09 10.83 -9.17
CA ASP A 35 -1.92 10.21 -8.11
C ASP A 35 -1.11 9.76 -6.88
N LEU A 36 0.16 10.18 -6.75
CA LEU A 36 1.04 9.67 -5.68
C LEU A 36 0.46 9.91 -4.27
N LYS A 37 -0.02 11.14 -4.01
CA LYS A 37 -0.66 11.50 -2.74
C LYS A 37 -1.93 10.72 -2.47
N ALA A 38 -2.79 10.59 -3.48
CA ALA A 38 -4.04 9.83 -3.35
C ALA A 38 -3.77 8.34 -3.10
N ARG A 39 -2.71 7.79 -3.71
CA ARG A 39 -2.25 6.43 -3.45
C ARG A 39 -1.69 6.26 -2.05
N GLU A 40 -0.88 7.20 -1.56
CA GLU A 40 -0.39 7.18 -0.18
C GLU A 40 -1.55 7.25 0.81
N GLU A 41 -2.53 8.13 0.62
CA GLU A 41 -3.74 8.18 1.46
C GLU A 41 -4.56 6.89 1.38
N LYS A 42 -4.69 6.29 0.19
CA LYS A 42 -5.42 5.03 0.02
C LYS A 42 -4.71 3.86 0.70
N LEU A 43 -3.38 3.81 0.61
CA LEU A 43 -2.55 2.83 1.30
C LEU A 43 -2.62 3.01 2.82
N LEU A 44 -2.55 4.26 3.31
CA LEU A 44 -2.68 4.60 4.73
C LEU A 44 -4.06 4.23 5.28
N LYS A 45 -5.14 4.57 4.57
CA LYS A 45 -6.50 4.16 4.94
C LYS A 45 -6.62 2.64 4.97
N TRP A 46 -6.02 1.95 4.00
CA TRP A 46 -6.07 0.50 3.94
C TRP A 46 -5.29 -0.16 5.10
N LEU A 47 -4.10 0.35 5.42
CA LEU A 47 -3.34 -0.07 6.60
C LEU A 47 -4.11 0.20 7.91
N ALA A 48 -4.77 1.35 8.03
CA ALA A 48 -5.61 1.68 9.17
C ALA A 48 -6.82 0.74 9.30
N VAL A 49 -7.43 0.32 8.19
CA VAL A 49 -8.50 -0.70 8.18
C VAL A 49 -7.98 -2.06 8.63
N LEU A 50 -6.73 -2.39 8.31
CA LEU A 50 -6.06 -3.62 8.78
C LEU A 50 -5.64 -3.55 10.26
N GLY A 51 -5.80 -2.38 10.91
CA GLY A 51 -5.47 -2.19 12.32
C GLY A 51 -4.01 -1.79 12.60
N PHE A 52 -3.32 -1.23 11.60
CA PHE A 52 -1.93 -0.75 11.70
C PHE A 52 -1.82 0.78 11.73
#